data_AF-A0A2M7IAW2-F1
#
_entry.id   AF-A0A2M7IAW2-F1
#
_cell.length_a   1.000
_cell.length_b   1.000
_cell.length_c   1.000
_cell.angle_alpha   90.00
_cell.angle_beta   90.00
_cell.angle_gamma   90.00
#
_symmetry.space_group_name_H-M   'P 1'
#
loop_
_entity.id
_entity.type
_entity.pdbx_description
1 polymer ?
#
loop_
_entity_poly.entity_id
_entity_poly.type
_entity_poly.pdbx_seq_one_letter_code
_entity_poly.pdbx_strand_id
1 'polypeptide(L)'
;LAMLDQDAYDRLLWACDCNFVRGEDSFVRAQWAGKPLIWQAYRQKENAHGAKIEAFMTLYCQGMAPDCAGALRQLWRAWNEDGQASAAWPAFWSRRGRLTEQATGWLTRLQAIGDLAGNLVKFCNGKAK
;
A
#
# COMPACT_ATOMS: atom_id res chain seq x y z
N LEU A 1 -3.81 -20.96 3.43
CA LEU A 1 -3.32 -20.83 4.83
C LEU A 1 -4.53 -20.74 5.75
N ALA A 2 -4.43 -21.21 6.99
CA ALA A 2 -5.48 -21.01 7.99
C ALA A 2 -5.62 -19.52 8.35
N MET A 3 -6.71 -19.13 9.01
CA MET A 3 -6.85 -17.78 9.56
C MET A 3 -5.84 -17.59 10.69
N LEU A 4 -5.02 -16.55 10.58
CA LEU A 4 -3.96 -16.23 11.51
C LEU A 4 -4.41 -15.14 12.48
N ASP A 5 -3.77 -15.07 13.66
CA ASP A 5 -3.80 -13.86 14.46
C ASP A 5 -3.02 -12.72 13.76
N GLN A 6 -3.14 -11.50 14.29
CA GLN A 6 -2.56 -10.31 13.65
C GLN A 6 -1.03 -10.33 13.59
N ASP A 7 -0.35 -10.87 14.60
CA ASP A 7 1.11 -10.88 14.65
C ASP A 7 1.69 -11.94 13.69
N ALA A 8 1.03 -13.09 13.59
CA ALA A 8 1.37 -14.11 12.61
C ALA A 8 1.07 -13.62 11.18
N TYR A 9 0.01 -12.82 10.98
CA TYR A 9 -0.27 -12.20 9.69
C TYR A 9 0.82 -11.20 9.28
N ASP A 10 1.39 -10.43 10.20
CA ASP A 10 2.53 -9.55 9.89
C ASP A 10 3.76 -10.33 9.45
N ARG A 11 4.08 -11.42 10.16
CA ARG A 11 5.20 -12.29 9.77
C ARG A 11 4.99 -12.88 8.38
N LEU A 12 3.75 -13.21 8.03
CA LEU A 12 3.41 -13.64 6.68
C LEU A 12 3.68 -12.51 5.67
N LEU A 13 3.25 -11.28 5.93
CA LEU A 13 3.50 -10.14 5.05
C LEU A 13 5.01 -9.89 4.85
N TRP A 14 5.83 -10.07 5.88
CA TRP A 14 7.29 -9.90 5.82
C TRP A 14 7.98 -10.99 5.00
N ALA A 15 7.44 -12.21 5.04
CA ALA A 15 7.98 -13.36 4.32
C ALA A 15 7.68 -13.34 2.82
N CYS A 16 6.61 -12.67 2.39
CA CYS A 16 6.22 -12.58 0.99
C CYS A 16 7.11 -11.62 0.17
N ASP A 17 7.28 -11.93 -1.11
CA ASP A 17 7.90 -11.01 -2.08
C ASP A 17 6.90 -9.97 -2.62
N CYS A 18 5.61 -10.26 -2.52
CA CYS A 18 4.53 -9.35 -2.92
C CYS A 18 3.24 -9.65 -2.16
N ASN A 19 2.58 -8.60 -1.68
CA ASN A 19 1.38 -8.72 -0.84
C ASN A 19 0.15 -8.13 -1.52
N PHE A 20 -0.83 -8.98 -1.83
CA PHE A 20 -2.18 -8.56 -2.23
C PHE A 20 -3.02 -8.43 -0.97
N VAL A 21 -3.46 -7.21 -0.66
CA VAL A 21 -4.15 -6.86 0.59
C VAL A 21 -5.40 -6.04 0.32
N ARG A 22 -6.27 -5.91 1.32
CA ARG A 22 -7.57 -5.23 1.15
C ARG A 22 -8.00 -4.41 2.36
N GLY A 23 -8.99 -3.55 2.15
CA GLY A 23 -9.53 -2.73 3.23
C GLY A 23 -8.49 -1.76 3.79
N GLU A 24 -8.52 -1.48 5.09
CA GLU A 24 -7.68 -0.43 5.69
C GLU A 24 -6.52 -1.02 6.50
N ASP A 25 -6.80 -1.93 7.42
CA ASP A 25 -5.77 -2.47 8.33
C ASP A 25 -4.67 -3.23 7.58
N SER A 26 -5.03 -4.27 6.81
CA SER A 26 -4.03 -5.04 6.06
C SER A 26 -3.30 -4.20 5.00
N PHE A 27 -3.92 -3.13 4.51
CA PHE A 27 -3.28 -2.17 3.61
C PHE A 27 -2.18 -1.36 4.31
N VAL A 28 -2.42 -0.89 5.53
CA VAL A 28 -1.40 -0.23 6.35
C VAL A 28 -0.30 -1.21 6.74
N ARG A 29 -0.65 -2.41 7.20
CA ARG A 29 0.32 -3.44 7.64
C ARG A 29 1.25 -3.87 6.48
N ALA A 30 0.72 -3.99 5.26
CA ALA A 30 1.54 -4.30 4.08
C ALA A 30 2.54 -3.20 3.72
N GLN A 31 2.22 -1.93 3.95
CA GLN A 31 3.17 -0.83 3.78
C GLN A 31 4.32 -0.94 4.80
N TRP A 32 4.02 -1.31 6.04
CA TRP A 32 5.02 -1.55 7.08
C TRP A 32 5.91 -2.77 6.82
N ALA A 33 5.46 -3.72 6.00
CA ALA A 33 6.30 -4.84 5.56
C ALA A 33 7.44 -4.43 4.62
N GLY A 34 7.39 -3.24 4.01
CA GLY A 34 8.43 -2.76 3.09
C GLY A 34 8.57 -3.61 1.82
N LYS A 35 7.50 -4.30 1.43
CA LYS A 35 7.44 -5.15 0.23
C LYS A 35 6.52 -4.55 -0.83
N PRO A 36 6.71 -4.87 -2.12
CA PRO A 36 5.72 -4.57 -3.15
C PRO A 36 4.33 -5.03 -2.75
N LEU A 37 3.32 -4.18 -2.93
CA LEU A 37 1.94 -4.50 -2.57
C LEU A 37 0.94 -4.11 -3.67
N ILE A 38 -0.22 -4.77 -3.64
CA ILE A 38 -1.40 -4.43 -4.43
C ILE A 38 -2.55 -4.25 -3.46
N TRP A 39 -3.21 -3.10 -3.51
CA TRP A 39 -4.33 -2.78 -2.63
C TRP A 39 -5.67 -2.96 -3.34
N GLN A 40 -6.56 -3.73 -2.74
CA GLN A 40 -7.98 -3.82 -3.11
C GLN A 40 -8.82 -2.99 -2.14
N ALA A 41 -9.28 -1.81 -2.57
CA ALA A 41 -10.20 -1.01 -1.77
C ALA A 41 -11.61 -1.62 -1.83
N TYR A 42 -12.40 -1.47 -0.75
CA TYR A 42 -13.81 -1.84 -0.79
C TYR A 42 -14.56 -0.92 -1.76
N ARG A 43 -15.38 -1.50 -2.65
CA ARG A 43 -16.26 -0.71 -3.54
C ARG A 43 -17.22 0.12 -2.70
N GLN A 44 -17.25 1.42 -2.99
CA GLN A 44 -18.14 2.38 -2.36
C GLN A 44 -19.11 2.97 -3.38
N LYS A 45 -20.26 3.49 -2.90
CA LYS A 45 -21.23 4.22 -3.73
C LYS A 45 -20.52 5.34 -4.50
N GLU A 46 -21.04 5.65 -5.68
CA GLU A 46 -20.56 6.76 -6.53
C GLU A 46 -19.06 6.65 -6.89
N ASN A 47 -18.50 5.45 -6.85
CA ASN A 47 -17.08 5.21 -7.16
C ASN A 47 -16.08 5.97 -6.25
N ALA A 48 -16.49 6.34 -5.02
CA ALA A 48 -15.62 7.10 -4.10
C ALA A 48 -14.30 6.39 -3.75
N HIS A 49 -14.29 5.06 -3.82
CA HIS A 49 -13.08 4.23 -3.64
C HIS A 49 -12.01 4.50 -4.71
N GLY A 50 -12.40 4.76 -5.96
CA GLY A 50 -11.48 5.10 -7.04
C GLY A 50 -10.67 6.37 -6.74
N ALA A 51 -11.32 7.41 -6.19
CA ALA A 51 -10.64 8.63 -5.79
C ALA A 51 -9.59 8.39 -4.69
N LYS A 52 -9.88 7.51 -3.72
CA LYS A 52 -8.91 7.13 -2.68
C LYS A 52 -7.69 6.40 -3.27
N ILE A 53 -7.93 5.46 -4.18
CA ILE A 53 -6.87 4.70 -4.85
C ILE A 53 -5.96 5.64 -5.67
N GLU A 54 -6.55 6.54 -6.48
CA GLU A 54 -5.78 7.50 -7.28
C GLU A 54 -5.00 8.49 -6.43
N ALA A 55 -5.59 8.99 -5.34
CA ALA A 55 -4.91 9.87 -4.41
C ALA A 55 -3.71 9.18 -3.75
N PHE A 56 -3.90 7.94 -3.28
CA PHE A 56 -2.80 7.17 -2.71
C PHE A 56 -1.72 6.87 -3.75
N MET A 57 -2.05 6.40 -4.95
CA MET A 57 -1.06 6.14 -6.00
C MET A 57 -0.30 7.41 -6.39
N THR A 58 -0.95 8.57 -6.38
CA THR A 58 -0.29 9.86 -6.63
C THR A 58 0.75 10.18 -5.58
N LEU A 59 0.47 9.88 -4.31
CA LEU A 59 1.42 10.07 -3.21
C LEU A 59 2.52 9.00 -3.21
N TYR A 60 2.14 7.73 -3.34
CA TYR A 60 3.04 6.58 -3.29
C TYR A 60 4.03 6.56 -4.45
N CYS A 61 3.62 6.99 -5.65
CA CYS A 61 4.49 7.01 -6.82
C CYS A 61 5.41 8.23 -6.93
N GLN A 62 5.44 9.13 -5.93
CA GLN A 62 6.34 10.27 -5.93
C GLN A 62 7.80 9.79 -5.95
N GLY A 63 8.60 10.35 -6.86
CA GLY A 63 10.02 9.99 -7.02
C GLY A 63 10.29 8.69 -7.78
N MET A 64 9.25 7.94 -8.21
CA MET A 64 9.43 6.75 -9.03
C MET A 64 9.79 7.10 -10.48
N ALA A 65 10.56 6.21 -11.13
CA ALA A 65 10.74 6.26 -12.57
C ALA A 65 9.37 6.12 -13.29
N PRO A 66 9.11 6.88 -14.38
CA PRO A 66 7.81 6.91 -15.04
C PRO A 66 7.30 5.54 -15.51
N ASP A 67 8.19 4.68 -16.00
CA ASP A 67 7.84 3.33 -16.46
C ASP A 67 7.41 2.42 -15.29
N CYS A 68 8.08 2.53 -14.15
CA CYS A 68 7.75 1.79 -12.93
C CYS A 68 6.43 2.27 -12.31
N ALA A 69 6.24 3.58 -12.22
CA ALA A 69 4.98 4.18 -11.77
C ALA A 69 3.82 3.81 -12.69
N GLY A 70 4.05 3.79 -14.00
CA GLY A 70 3.06 3.39 -15.00
C GLY A 70 2.60 1.93 -14.81
N ALA A 71 3.55 0.99 -14.66
CA ALA A 71 3.25 -0.42 -14.45
C ALA A 71 2.47 -0.66 -13.14
N LEU A 72 2.84 0.03 -12.04
CA LEU A 72 2.10 -0.04 -10.77
C LEU A 72 0.67 0.46 -10.93
N ARG A 73 0.49 1.66 -11.49
CA ARG A 73 -0.83 2.28 -11.67
C ARG A 73 -1.73 1.42 -12.54
N GLN A 74 -1.19 0.87 -13.63
CA GLN A 74 -1.94 0.01 -14.54
C GLN A 74 -2.45 -1.23 -13.81
N LEU A 75 -1.60 -1.92 -13.06
CA LEU A 75 -2.01 -3.12 -12.31
C LEU A 75 -3.03 -2.77 -11.22
N TRP A 76 -2.79 -1.72 -10.44
CA TRP A 76 -3.69 -1.33 -9.34
C TRP A 76 -5.08 -0.93 -9.84
N ARG A 77 -5.15 -0.18 -10.95
CA ARG A 77 -6.43 0.13 -11.62
C ARG A 77 -7.12 -1.14 -12.09
N ALA A 78 -6.42 -1.97 -12.86
CA ALA A 78 -6.97 -3.21 -13.40
C ALA A 78 -7.38 -4.23 -12.32
N TRP A 79 -6.80 -4.16 -11.12
CA TRP A 79 -7.17 -5.00 -9.98
C TRP A 79 -8.42 -4.52 -9.23
N ASN A 80 -8.67 -3.20 -9.20
CA ASN A 80 -9.82 -2.62 -8.51
C ASN A 80 -11.04 -2.42 -9.42
N GLU A 81 -10.79 -2.17 -10.69
CA GLU A 81 -11.77 -2.22 -11.77
C GLU A 81 -11.92 -3.69 -12.20
N ASP A 82 -13.05 -4.11 -12.77
CA ASP A 82 -13.23 -5.47 -13.33
C ASP A 82 -12.41 -5.68 -14.62
N GLY A 83 -11.14 -5.27 -14.59
CA GLY A 83 -10.21 -5.22 -15.71
C GLY A 83 -9.27 -6.43 -15.79
N GLN A 84 -8.40 -6.41 -16.79
CA GLN A 84 -7.48 -7.51 -17.10
C GLN A 84 -6.19 -7.39 -16.29
N ALA A 85 -6.26 -7.56 -14.97
CA ALA A 85 -5.08 -7.50 -14.09
C ALA A 85 -3.98 -8.52 -14.48
N SER A 86 -4.39 -9.69 -15.00
CA SER A 86 -3.49 -10.72 -15.51
C SER A 86 -2.56 -10.22 -16.62
N ALA A 87 -3.08 -9.36 -17.52
CA ALA A 87 -2.30 -8.77 -18.61
C ALA A 87 -1.31 -7.70 -18.12
N ALA A 88 -1.64 -7.01 -17.03
CA ALA A 88 -0.77 -6.00 -16.42
C ALA A 88 0.33 -6.60 -15.51
N TRP A 89 0.12 -7.81 -15.00
CA TRP A 89 1.03 -8.46 -14.06
C TRP A 89 2.48 -8.60 -14.54
N PRO A 90 2.77 -9.08 -15.77
CA PRO A 90 4.16 -9.27 -16.22
C PRO A 90 4.97 -7.96 -16.19
N ALA A 91 4.36 -6.85 -16.59
CA ALA A 91 5.01 -5.54 -16.56
C ALA A 91 5.31 -5.08 -15.13
N PHE A 92 4.37 -5.27 -14.20
CA PHE A 92 4.62 -5.00 -12.78
C PHE A 92 5.76 -5.87 -12.23
N TRP A 93 5.69 -7.18 -12.44
CA TRP A 93 6.61 -8.13 -11.83
C TRP A 93 8.03 -8.06 -12.38
N SER A 94 8.20 -7.69 -13.65
CA SER A 94 9.53 -7.45 -14.23
C SER A 94 10.26 -6.29 -13.54
N ARG A 95 9.54 -5.41 -12.83
CA ARG A 95 10.05 -4.23 -12.12
C ARG A 95 10.14 -4.40 -10.61
N ARG A 96 9.95 -5.63 -10.09
CA ARG A 96 9.92 -5.94 -8.65
C ARG A 96 11.10 -5.39 -7.83
N GLY A 97 12.30 -5.31 -8.39
CA GLY A 97 13.46 -4.71 -7.73
C GLY A 97 13.24 -3.23 -7.42
N ARG A 98 12.86 -2.44 -8.42
CA ARG A 98 12.52 -1.02 -8.28
C ARG A 98 11.30 -0.80 -7.39
N LEU A 99 10.32 -1.69 -7.46
CA LEU A 99 9.14 -1.64 -6.59
C LEU A 99 9.50 -1.91 -5.11
N THR A 100 10.49 -2.76 -4.86
CA THR A 100 11.01 -3.03 -3.51
C THR A 100 11.79 -1.82 -2.98
N GLU A 101 12.61 -1.18 -3.83
CA GLU A 101 13.27 0.09 -3.50
C GLU A 101 12.23 1.15 -3.11
N GLN A 102 11.15 1.29 -3.89
CA GLN A 102 10.07 2.21 -3.58
C GLN A 102 9.36 1.87 -2.26
N ALA A 103 9.05 0.60 -2.01
CA ALA A 103 8.41 0.17 -0.77
C ALA A 103 9.28 0.48 0.46
N THR A 104 10.60 0.30 0.33
CA THR A 104 11.57 0.64 1.39
C THR A 104 11.66 2.15 1.61
N GLY A 105 11.72 2.95 0.53
CA GLY A 105 11.70 4.40 0.64
C GLY A 105 10.40 4.93 1.25
N TRP A 106 9.27 4.31 0.91
CA TRP A 106 7.97 4.60 1.49
C TRP A 106 7.92 4.30 3.00
N LEU A 107 8.45 3.15 3.42
CA LEU A 107 8.57 2.79 4.83
C LEU A 107 9.35 3.86 5.62
N THR A 108 10.49 4.32 5.10
CA THR A 108 11.29 5.40 5.73
C THR A 108 10.47 6.68 5.87
N ARG A 109 9.68 7.05 4.85
CA ARG A 109 8.79 8.21 4.90
C ARG A 109 7.72 8.06 5.99
N LEU A 110 7.12 6.88 6.13
CA LEU A 110 6.13 6.61 7.18
C LEU A 110 6.74 6.70 8.58
N GLN A 111 7.92 6.10 8.78
CA GLN A 111 8.66 6.15 10.05
C GLN A 111 8.94 7.58 10.50
N ALA A 112 9.29 8.48 9.56
CA ALA A 112 9.58 9.88 9.87
C ALA A 112 8.36 10.67 10.40
N ILE A 113 7.13 10.22 10.12
CA ILE A 113 5.89 10.86 10.60
C ILE A 113 5.56 10.43 12.04
N GLY A 114 6.14 9.31 12.50
CA GLY A 114 5.79 8.65 13.76
C GLY A 114 4.51 7.84 13.66
N ASP A 115 3.93 7.48 14.82
CA ASP A 115 2.71 6.69 14.89
C ASP A 115 1.48 7.52 15.31
N LEU A 116 0.29 7.01 14.96
CA LEU A 116 -0.98 7.68 15.25
C LEU A 116 -1.20 7.88 16.75
N ALA A 117 -0.87 6.89 17.59
CA ALA A 117 -1.12 6.95 19.03
C ALA A 117 -0.23 8.00 19.69
N GLY A 118 1.06 8.04 19.35
CA GLY A 118 2.01 9.04 19.80
C GLY A 118 1.61 10.46 19.37
N ASN A 119 1.15 10.63 18.13
CA ASN A 119 0.66 11.91 17.65
C ASN A 119 -0.65 12.35 18.32
N LEU A 120 -1.54 11.39 18.65
CA LEU A 120 -2.76 11.66 19.41
C LEU A 120 -2.45 12.11 20.86
N VAL A 121 -1.50 11.47 21.54
CA VAL A 121 -1.07 11.89 22.88
C VAL A 121 -0.50 13.31 22.86
N LYS A 122 0.36 13.64 21.88
CA LYS A 122 0.89 15.00 21.70
C LYS A 122 -0.24 16.02 21.52
N PHE A 123 -1.24 15.71 20.71
CA PHE A 123 -2.39 16.57 20.49
C PHE A 123 -3.19 16.83 21.79
N CYS A 124 -3.54 15.77 22.52
CA CYS A 124 -4.29 15.90 23.78
C CYS A 124 -3.53 16.73 24.82
N ASN A 125 -2.22 16.50 24.96
CA ASN A 125 -1.38 17.26 25.89
C ASN A 125 -1.24 18.73 25.49
N GLY A 126 -1.32 19.05 24.20
CA GLY A 126 -1.31 20.43 23.70
C GLY A 126 -2.64 21.17 23.88
N LYS A 127 -3.76 20.44 24.06
CA LYS A 127 -5.10 21.01 24.28
C LYS A 127 -5.49 21.11 25.76
N ALA A 128 -4.81 20.37 26.62
CA ALA A 128 -4.97 20.41 28.07
C ALA A 128 -4.17 21.55 28.75
N LYS A 129 -3.39 22.30 27.97
CA LYS A 129 -2.74 23.57 28.37
C LYS A 129 -3.58 24.75 27.90
#